data_AF-A0A940NB80-F1
#
_entry.id   AF-A0A940NB80-F1
#
_cell.length_a   1.000
_cell.length_b   1.000
_cell.length_c   1.000
_cell.angle_alpha   90.00
_cell.angle_beta   90.00
_cell.angle_gamma   90.00
#
_symmetry.space_group_name_H-M   'P 1'
#
loop_
_entity.id
_entity.type
_entity.pdbx_description
1 polymer ?
#
loop_
_entity_poly.entity_id
_entity_poly.type
_entity_poly.pdbx_seq_one_letter_code
_entity_poly.pdbx_strand_id
1 'polypeptide(L)'
;MAQQRDDDQENNNRTGFSAARRGLMQGTGLGAALSLMGALSGAGGLIGAAQAAEAAFPSHKKWKIVFVNHVTTNPFFVPTQYGIQDACSLLGMDYQWTGSATSDAGEMVRAVNSAIAAKADAIAVPIVDPGAFDKPIQAALDAGIPVFAYNADAPRGKNNPRLAYIGQDLYLSGYQMGERIVSLIDSGMVGLFIATPGQLNIQPRLDGASDAIKKSGKKIDIQTVATGATVNEELSKIKSFYLGHQDLKGMFAVDAGSTQGVAQVMKESNLPSKGVHGGGFDLLPTTIQLIHEGFLDFTIDQQPYVQGFYTVMEAFVFLASGGLVGPADINTGLKFVTKKTVEPYLNTSTRYEGKTTKPQIVPMSGAIRS
;
A
#
# COMPACT_ATOMS: atom_id res chain seq x y z
N MET A 1 -27.53 42.57 31.68
CA MET A 1 -27.41 43.58 30.60
C MET A 1 -27.22 42.78 29.31
N ALA A 2 -28.31 42.33 28.66
CA ALA A 2 -29.12 43.07 27.69
C ALA A 2 -28.23 43.53 26.51
N GLN A 3 -28.40 43.09 25.26
CA GLN A 3 -29.65 42.95 24.50
C GLN A 3 -29.59 41.85 23.42
N GLN A 4 -30.65 41.02 23.41
CA GLN A 4 -31.32 40.49 22.21
C GLN A 4 -32.16 41.60 21.56
N ARG A 5 -32.39 41.48 20.24
CA ARG A 5 -33.54 41.93 19.42
C ARG A 5 -33.36 41.21 18.06
N ASP A 6 -34.13 40.18 17.71
CA ASP A 6 -35.55 40.17 17.27
C ASP A 6 -35.77 41.13 16.09
N ASP A 7 -36.53 40.86 15.04
CA ASP A 7 -37.13 39.71 14.34
C ASP A 7 -37.85 40.33 13.11
N ASP A 8 -38.39 39.51 12.20
CA ASP A 8 -39.46 39.83 11.22
C ASP A 8 -39.18 40.69 9.97
N GLN A 9 -39.78 40.50 8.79
CA GLN A 9 -40.55 39.44 8.11
C GLN A 9 -40.74 39.89 6.63
N GLU A 10 -40.89 38.92 5.72
CA GLU A 10 -41.70 38.88 4.49
C GLU A 10 -41.72 40.06 3.48
N ASN A 11 -41.47 39.79 2.18
CA ASN A 11 -42.53 39.35 1.24
C ASN A 11 -42.02 38.97 -0.18
N ASN A 12 -42.58 37.86 -0.68
CA ASN A 12 -42.78 37.35 -2.04
C ASN A 12 -42.15 38.01 -3.28
N ASN A 13 -41.53 37.16 -4.13
CA ASN A 13 -42.22 36.78 -5.38
C ASN A 13 -41.85 35.38 -5.89
N ARG A 14 -42.89 34.57 -6.13
CA ARG A 14 -42.88 33.21 -6.69
C ARG A 14 -43.16 33.27 -8.20
N THR A 15 -42.48 32.42 -8.96
CA THR A 15 -43.02 31.60 -10.08
C THR A 15 -41.91 30.59 -10.41
N GLY A 16 -42.02 29.26 -10.29
CA GLY A 16 -43.17 28.38 -10.24
C GLY A 16 -43.13 27.50 -11.49
N PHE A 17 -42.63 26.27 -11.39
CA PHE A 17 -43.08 25.13 -12.20
C PHE A 17 -42.75 23.82 -11.48
N SER A 18 -43.81 23.12 -11.06
CA SER A 18 -43.81 21.74 -10.60
C SER A 18 -44.89 21.01 -11.38
N ALA A 19 -44.55 19.85 -11.94
CA ALA A 19 -45.41 18.71 -12.26
C ALA A 19 -44.63 17.80 -13.24
N ALA A 20 -44.88 16.51 -13.41
CA ALA A 20 -45.37 15.43 -12.57
C ALA A 20 -45.03 14.13 -13.33
N ARG A 21 -44.93 13.05 -12.56
CA ARG A 21 -44.72 11.63 -12.91
C ARG A 21 -45.41 11.07 -14.18
N ARG A 22 -44.71 10.06 -14.75
CA ARG A 22 -45.15 8.81 -15.41
C ARG A 22 -45.94 8.88 -16.73
N GLY A 23 -45.35 8.27 -17.76
CA GLY A 23 -46.03 7.75 -18.95
C GLY A 23 -45.28 6.53 -19.48
N LEU A 24 -46.02 5.42 -19.64
CA LEU A 24 -45.60 4.08 -20.02
C LEU A 24 -45.65 3.92 -21.55
N MET A 25 -44.73 3.13 -22.11
CA MET A 25 -44.85 2.22 -23.27
C MET A 25 -45.53 2.62 -24.61
N GLN A 26 -44.85 2.14 -25.67
CA GLN A 26 -45.34 1.58 -26.95
C GLN A 26 -45.56 2.50 -28.18
N GLY A 27 -45.07 1.98 -29.32
CA GLY A 27 -45.49 2.35 -30.69
C GLY A 27 -44.33 2.76 -31.61
N THR A 28 -43.43 1.87 -32.03
CA THR A 28 -43.42 1.20 -33.36
C THR A 28 -43.60 2.10 -34.60
N GLY A 29 -42.60 2.09 -35.48
CA GLY A 29 -42.81 1.81 -36.90
C GLY A 29 -42.39 2.87 -37.93
N LEU A 30 -41.28 2.59 -38.62
CA LEU A 30 -41.02 2.85 -40.06
C LEU A 30 -39.67 2.15 -40.35
N GLY A 31 -39.54 1.07 -41.11
CA GLY A 31 -40.35 0.61 -42.24
C GLY A 31 -39.51 0.72 -43.51
N ALA A 32 -38.56 -0.20 -43.72
CA ALA A 32 -37.91 -0.42 -45.01
C ALA A 32 -38.28 -1.83 -45.51
N ALA A 33 -38.89 -1.86 -46.68
CA ALA A 33 -39.56 -3.00 -47.28
C ALA A 33 -38.58 -4.11 -47.71
N LEU A 34 -38.90 -5.36 -47.35
CA LEU A 34 -38.39 -6.56 -48.01
C LEU A 34 -39.55 -7.26 -48.73
N SER A 35 -39.48 -7.25 -50.06
CA SER A 35 -40.29 -8.10 -50.93
C SER A 35 -39.77 -9.54 -50.88
N LEU A 36 -40.56 -10.45 -50.31
CA LEU A 36 -40.40 -11.89 -50.45
C LEU A 36 -40.92 -12.34 -51.84
N MET A 37 -40.11 -13.10 -52.59
CA MET A 37 -40.52 -14.41 -53.11
C MET A 37 -39.33 -15.13 -53.76
N GLY A 38 -39.04 -16.33 -53.24
CA GLY A 38 -38.00 -17.22 -53.76
C GLY A 38 -37.73 -18.35 -52.77
N ALA A 39 -38.71 -19.23 -52.57
CA ALA A 39 -38.58 -20.43 -51.77
C ALA A 39 -37.57 -21.40 -52.40
N LEU A 40 -36.59 -21.86 -51.62
CA LEU A 40 -35.95 -23.17 -51.76
C LEU A 40 -35.34 -23.57 -50.40
N SER A 41 -36.10 -24.43 -49.73
CA SER A 41 -35.73 -25.44 -48.73
C SER A 41 -34.24 -25.65 -48.45
N GLY A 42 -33.83 -25.51 -47.18
CA GLY A 42 -32.59 -26.11 -46.68
C GLY A 42 -32.10 -25.56 -45.34
N ALA A 43 -32.35 -26.33 -44.27
CA ALA A 43 -31.66 -26.36 -42.98
C ALA A 43 -31.67 -25.09 -42.10
N GLY A 44 -32.07 -25.29 -40.84
CA GLY A 44 -32.11 -24.28 -39.79
C GLY A 44 -30.75 -23.67 -39.47
N GLY A 45 -30.78 -22.39 -39.14
CA GLY A 45 -29.69 -21.64 -38.56
C GLY A 45 -30.24 -20.36 -37.97
N LEU A 46 -30.60 -20.41 -36.69
CA LEU A 46 -30.81 -19.23 -35.86
C LEU A 46 -29.50 -18.45 -35.82
N ILE A 47 -29.33 -17.45 -36.67
CA ILE A 47 -28.27 -16.45 -36.53
C ILE A 47 -28.71 -15.51 -35.41
N GLY A 48 -28.43 -15.90 -34.17
CA GLY A 48 -28.41 -14.96 -33.06
C GLY A 48 -27.22 -14.02 -33.26
N ALA A 49 -27.48 -12.74 -33.51
CA ALA A 49 -26.45 -11.72 -33.50
C ALA A 49 -25.82 -11.69 -32.10
N ALA A 50 -24.55 -12.09 -31.99
CA ALA A 50 -23.77 -11.90 -30.78
C ALA A 50 -23.60 -10.39 -30.56
N GLN A 51 -24.31 -9.83 -29.59
CA GLN A 51 -24.08 -8.48 -29.11
C GLN A 51 -22.63 -8.42 -28.60
N ALA A 52 -21.76 -7.68 -29.28
CA ALA A 52 -20.41 -7.43 -28.77
C ALA A 52 -20.54 -6.74 -27.41
N ALA A 53 -19.93 -7.31 -26.37
CA ALA A 53 -19.92 -6.70 -25.05
C ALA A 53 -19.27 -5.31 -25.15
N GLU A 54 -20.00 -4.28 -24.71
CA GLU A 54 -19.46 -2.93 -24.62
C GLU A 54 -18.33 -2.92 -23.59
N ALA A 55 -17.17 -2.37 -23.94
CA ALA A 55 -16.02 -2.33 -23.05
C ALA A 55 -16.36 -1.47 -21.82
N ALA A 56 -15.91 -1.90 -20.63
CA ALA A 56 -16.22 -1.22 -19.36
C ALA A 56 -15.71 0.24 -19.30
N PHE A 57 -14.67 0.57 -20.08
CA PHE A 57 -14.11 1.92 -20.20
C PHE A 57 -13.91 2.31 -21.67
N PRO A 58 -13.98 3.61 -22.00
CA PRO A 58 -13.62 4.11 -23.32
C PRO A 58 -12.18 3.73 -23.70
N SER A 59 -11.91 3.62 -25.00
CA SER A 59 -10.55 3.48 -25.49
C SER A 59 -9.71 4.70 -25.10
N HIS A 60 -8.47 4.47 -24.66
CA HIS A 60 -7.51 5.50 -24.29
C HIS A 60 -6.13 5.18 -24.89
N LYS A 61 -5.25 6.19 -24.94
CA LYS A 61 -3.84 5.95 -25.24
C LYS A 61 -3.22 5.05 -24.16
N LYS A 62 -2.15 4.34 -24.47
CA LYS A 62 -1.43 3.52 -23.49
C LYS A 62 -0.72 4.41 -22.47
N TRP A 63 -1.45 4.82 -21.43
CA TRP A 63 -0.94 5.73 -20.39
C TRP A 63 0.23 5.09 -19.66
N LYS A 64 1.23 5.91 -19.33
CA LYS A 64 2.43 5.48 -18.60
C LYS A 64 2.45 6.05 -17.18
N ILE A 65 2.44 5.18 -16.18
CA ILE A 65 2.69 5.55 -14.78
C ILE A 65 4.15 5.27 -14.39
N VAL A 66 4.81 6.23 -13.74
CA VAL A 66 6.17 6.05 -13.22
C VAL A 66 6.13 5.85 -11.71
N PHE A 67 6.57 4.69 -11.24
CA PHE A 67 6.80 4.41 -9.82
C PHE A 67 8.25 4.70 -9.47
N VAL A 68 8.45 5.66 -8.57
CA VAL A 68 9.73 5.98 -7.95
C VAL A 68 9.80 5.25 -6.61
N ASN A 69 10.90 4.57 -6.29
CA ASN A 69 11.06 3.81 -5.07
C ASN A 69 12.34 4.18 -4.31
N HIS A 70 12.35 4.00 -2.99
CA HIS A 70 13.51 4.31 -2.16
C HIS A 70 14.58 3.22 -2.15
N VAL A 71 14.24 1.94 -2.34
CA VAL A 71 15.23 0.86 -2.50
C VAL A 71 14.72 -0.10 -3.57
N THR A 72 15.02 0.21 -4.83
CA THR A 72 14.50 -0.47 -6.02
C THR A 72 14.78 -1.97 -6.07
N THR A 73 15.79 -2.44 -5.33
CA THR A 73 16.22 -3.84 -5.23
C THR A 73 15.66 -4.57 -4.00
N ASN A 74 14.93 -3.88 -3.11
CA ASN A 74 14.43 -4.48 -1.88
C ASN A 74 13.31 -5.50 -2.20
N PRO A 75 13.45 -6.76 -1.73
CA PRO A 75 12.49 -7.83 -2.00
C PRO A 75 11.07 -7.55 -1.49
N PHE A 76 10.91 -6.65 -0.51
CA PHE A 76 9.59 -6.19 -0.06
C PHE A 76 8.72 -5.65 -1.22
N PHE A 77 9.32 -5.02 -2.22
CA PHE A 77 8.58 -4.41 -3.34
C PHE A 77 8.30 -5.35 -4.51
N VAL A 78 8.72 -6.62 -4.45
CA VAL A 78 8.40 -7.59 -5.51
C VAL A 78 6.88 -7.77 -5.68
N PRO A 79 6.07 -7.99 -4.62
CA PRO A 79 4.62 -8.02 -4.73
C PRO A 79 4.03 -6.70 -5.24
N THR A 80 4.60 -5.55 -4.84
CA THR A 80 4.18 -4.23 -5.33
C THR A 80 4.34 -4.14 -6.84
N GLN A 81 5.48 -4.54 -7.39
CA GLN A 81 5.71 -4.57 -8.83
C GLN A 81 4.74 -5.50 -9.56
N TYR A 82 4.37 -6.62 -8.94
CA TYR A 82 3.34 -7.49 -9.49
C TYR A 82 1.95 -6.86 -9.48
N GLY A 83 1.56 -6.16 -8.40
CA GLY A 83 0.32 -5.40 -8.35
C GLY A 83 0.26 -4.32 -9.43
N ILE A 84 1.37 -3.61 -9.66
CA ILE A 84 1.49 -2.62 -10.75
C ILE A 84 1.29 -3.30 -12.10
N GLN A 85 2.01 -4.38 -12.36
CA GLN A 85 1.97 -5.10 -13.63
C GLN A 85 0.56 -5.65 -13.93
N ASP A 86 -0.11 -6.21 -12.91
CA ASP A 86 -1.43 -6.81 -13.06
C ASP A 86 -2.49 -5.73 -13.34
N ALA A 87 -2.47 -4.62 -12.60
CA ALA A 87 -3.36 -3.48 -12.83
C ALA A 87 -3.11 -2.81 -14.19
N CYS A 88 -1.85 -2.61 -14.58
CA CYS A 88 -1.52 -2.06 -15.89
C CYS A 88 -1.99 -2.98 -17.03
N SER A 89 -1.85 -4.29 -16.87
CA SER A 89 -2.33 -5.28 -17.85
C SER A 89 -3.85 -5.27 -17.97
N LEU A 90 -4.57 -5.14 -16.86
CA LEU A 90 -6.03 -5.04 -16.83
C LEU A 90 -6.54 -3.78 -17.55
N LEU A 91 -5.81 -2.67 -17.38
CA LEU A 91 -6.24 -1.35 -17.81
C LEU A 91 -5.57 -0.89 -19.11
N GLY A 92 -4.77 -1.73 -19.77
CA GLY A 92 -4.05 -1.35 -21.00
C GLY A 92 -3.09 -0.18 -20.79
N MET A 93 -2.44 -0.08 -19.62
CA MET A 93 -1.42 0.91 -19.29
C MET A 93 0.00 0.33 -19.38
N ASP A 94 1.01 1.20 -19.38
CA ASP A 94 2.41 0.87 -19.17
C ASP A 94 2.90 1.43 -17.83
N TYR A 95 3.98 0.84 -17.31
CA TYR A 95 4.65 1.36 -16.12
C TYR A 95 6.17 1.43 -16.27
N GLN A 96 6.80 2.23 -15.41
CA GLN A 96 8.24 2.24 -15.20
C GLN A 96 8.54 2.18 -13.70
N TRP A 97 9.45 1.30 -13.30
CA TRP A 97 10.00 1.23 -11.94
C TRP A 97 11.38 1.87 -11.92
N THR A 98 11.59 2.84 -11.03
CA THR A 98 12.85 3.59 -10.92
C THR A 98 13.00 4.17 -9.51
N GLY A 99 14.04 4.97 -9.24
CA GLY A 99 14.30 5.57 -7.93
C GLY A 99 15.72 5.29 -7.45
N SER A 100 15.87 5.12 -6.14
CA SER A 100 17.17 4.88 -5.51
C SER A 100 17.45 3.39 -5.30
N ALA A 101 18.72 2.99 -5.36
CA ALA A 101 19.17 1.66 -4.95
C ALA A 101 19.53 1.59 -3.46
N THR A 102 19.73 2.73 -2.80
CA THR A 102 20.33 2.84 -1.46
C THR A 102 19.60 3.83 -0.55
N SER A 103 18.30 4.09 -0.79
CA SER A 103 17.48 5.03 -0.01
C SER A 103 17.95 6.49 -0.05
N ASP A 104 18.53 6.92 -1.18
CA ASP A 104 18.91 8.32 -1.40
C ASP A 104 17.72 9.14 -1.92
N ALA A 105 17.25 10.10 -1.10
CA ALA A 105 16.14 10.97 -1.47
C ALA A 105 16.46 11.85 -2.69
N GLY A 106 17.73 12.22 -2.90
CA GLY A 106 18.16 12.99 -4.07
C GLY A 106 17.98 12.23 -5.38
N GLU A 107 18.31 10.93 -5.41
CA GLU A 107 18.06 10.03 -6.53
C GLU A 107 16.57 9.91 -6.83
N MET A 108 15.73 9.78 -5.79
CA MET A 108 14.28 9.74 -5.96
C MET A 108 13.75 11.05 -6.55
N VAL A 109 14.19 12.20 -6.04
CA VAL A 109 13.81 13.52 -6.59
C VAL A 109 14.24 13.65 -8.05
N ARG A 110 15.45 13.21 -8.41
CA ARG A 110 15.90 13.16 -9.82
C ARG A 110 15.01 12.26 -10.67
N ALA A 111 14.56 11.12 -10.14
CA ALA A 111 13.66 10.21 -10.83
C ALA A 111 12.26 10.84 -11.06
N VAL A 112 11.70 11.54 -10.05
CA VAL A 112 10.46 12.31 -10.21
C VAL A 112 10.61 13.37 -11.31
N ASN A 113 11.68 14.18 -11.26
CA ASN A 113 11.92 15.21 -12.27
C ASN A 113 12.12 14.61 -13.68
N SER A 114 12.74 13.44 -13.77
CA SER A 114 12.90 12.71 -15.04
C SER A 114 11.55 12.22 -15.58
N ALA A 115 10.64 11.77 -14.71
CA ALA A 115 9.29 11.38 -15.08
C ALA A 115 8.47 12.58 -15.60
N ILE A 116 8.60 13.75 -14.96
CA ILE A 116 7.98 15.00 -15.42
C ILE A 116 8.52 15.39 -16.80
N ALA A 117 9.84 15.42 -16.96
CA ALA A 117 10.48 15.77 -18.25
C ALA A 117 10.09 14.80 -19.38
N ALA A 118 9.94 13.52 -19.05
CA ALA A 118 9.47 12.48 -19.96
C ALA A 118 7.95 12.51 -20.20
N LYS A 119 7.22 13.45 -19.58
CA LYS A 119 5.76 13.62 -19.69
C LYS A 119 5.01 12.33 -19.35
N ALA A 120 5.37 11.70 -18.23
CA ALA A 120 4.58 10.59 -17.68
C ALA A 120 3.13 11.01 -17.49
N ASP A 121 2.19 10.06 -17.64
CA ASP A 121 0.77 10.33 -17.46
C ASP A 121 0.36 10.31 -15.98
N ALA A 122 1.15 9.64 -15.12
CA ALA A 122 1.01 9.67 -13.68
C ALA A 122 2.35 9.34 -13.01
N ILE A 123 2.52 9.79 -11.76
CA ILE A 123 3.69 9.47 -10.94
C ILE A 123 3.22 8.89 -9.60
N ALA A 124 3.89 7.84 -9.14
CA ALA A 124 3.74 7.29 -7.80
C ALA A 124 5.08 7.34 -7.06
N VAL A 125 5.13 7.89 -5.85
CA VAL A 125 6.39 8.08 -5.11
C VAL A 125 6.19 7.97 -3.59
N PRO A 126 7.00 7.19 -2.85
CA PRO A 126 7.03 7.23 -1.39
C PRO A 126 7.67 8.53 -0.96
N ILE A 127 6.99 9.27 -0.10
CA ILE A 127 7.53 10.49 0.50
C ILE A 127 8.37 10.06 1.69
N VAL A 128 9.68 9.87 1.47
CA VAL A 128 10.61 9.37 2.52
C VAL A 128 11.30 10.49 3.30
N ASP A 129 11.18 11.74 2.83
CA ASP A 129 11.76 12.92 3.44
C ASP A 129 10.67 13.98 3.71
N PRO A 130 10.73 14.71 4.85
CA PRO A 130 9.70 15.68 5.24
C PRO A 130 9.46 16.86 4.29
N GLY A 131 10.36 17.16 3.36
CA GLY A 131 10.18 18.31 2.46
C GLY A 131 10.79 18.18 1.07
N ALA A 132 11.67 17.21 0.82
CA ALA A 132 12.37 17.06 -0.46
C ALA A 132 11.40 16.84 -1.64
N PHE A 133 10.22 16.29 -1.39
CA PHE A 133 9.24 15.94 -2.41
C PHE A 133 8.18 17.02 -2.65
N ASP A 134 8.02 18.02 -1.78
CA ASP A 134 6.95 19.02 -1.90
C ASP A 134 7.02 19.78 -3.23
N LYS A 135 8.20 20.32 -3.56
CA LYS A 135 8.40 21.08 -4.82
C LYS A 135 8.32 20.21 -6.07
N PRO A 136 9.00 19.04 -6.16
CA PRO A 136 8.86 18.15 -7.31
C PRO A 136 7.42 17.68 -7.56
N ILE A 137 6.68 17.36 -6.49
CA ILE A 137 5.27 16.94 -6.61
C ILE A 137 4.42 18.11 -7.10
N GLN A 138 4.58 19.32 -6.54
CA GLN A 138 3.86 20.49 -7.04
C GLN A 138 4.16 20.74 -8.53
N ALA A 139 5.41 20.65 -8.95
CA ALA A 139 5.81 20.84 -10.34
C ALA A 139 5.18 19.80 -11.29
N ALA A 140 5.00 18.55 -10.85
CA ALA A 140 4.29 17.54 -11.63
C ALA A 140 2.81 17.90 -11.80
N LEU A 141 2.15 18.33 -10.73
CA LEU A 141 0.74 18.72 -10.75
C LEU A 141 0.52 19.96 -11.63
N ASP A 142 1.40 20.96 -11.53
CA ASP A 142 1.38 22.15 -12.39
C ASP A 142 1.56 21.80 -13.88
N ALA A 143 2.24 20.69 -14.17
CA ALA A 143 2.39 20.12 -15.52
C ALA A 143 1.21 19.22 -15.94
N GLY A 144 0.17 19.09 -15.11
CA GLY A 144 -1.00 18.24 -15.36
C GLY A 144 -0.76 16.74 -15.12
N ILE A 145 0.29 16.37 -14.38
CA ILE A 145 0.65 14.98 -14.07
C ILE A 145 0.19 14.66 -12.63
N PRO A 146 -0.84 13.82 -12.44
CA PRO A 146 -1.28 13.41 -11.12
C PRO A 146 -0.18 12.64 -10.38
N VAL A 147 -0.02 12.94 -9.09
CA VAL A 147 0.97 12.29 -8.23
C VAL A 147 0.31 11.62 -7.03
N PHE A 148 0.65 10.37 -6.80
CA PHE A 148 0.18 9.54 -5.70
C PHE A 148 1.34 9.20 -4.78
N ALA A 149 1.14 9.31 -3.47
CA ALA A 149 2.06 8.68 -2.52
C ALA A 149 1.70 7.21 -2.35
N TYR A 150 2.72 6.38 -2.20
CA TYR A 150 2.52 4.99 -1.81
C TYR A 150 3.60 4.58 -0.81
N ASN A 151 3.30 3.59 0.03
CA ASN A 151 4.20 3.05 1.06
C ASN A 151 4.54 4.03 2.19
N ALA A 152 5.06 5.21 1.87
CA ALA A 152 5.43 6.26 2.80
C ALA A 152 4.77 7.57 2.41
N ASP A 153 4.43 8.36 3.42
CA ASP A 153 3.69 9.61 3.25
C ASP A 153 4.32 10.75 4.04
N ALA A 154 3.94 11.98 3.69
CA ALA A 154 4.26 13.17 4.45
C ALA A 154 3.80 13.02 5.91
N PRO A 155 4.49 13.68 6.87
CA PRO A 155 4.13 13.58 8.27
C PRO A 155 2.68 14.01 8.49
N ARG A 156 1.96 13.30 9.38
CA ARG A 156 0.57 13.60 9.69
C ARG A 156 0.40 15.09 10.05
N GLY A 157 -0.54 15.76 9.39
CA GLY A 157 -0.81 17.18 9.60
C GLY A 157 0.16 18.14 8.90
N LYS A 158 1.09 17.64 8.08
CA LYS A 158 1.84 18.45 7.12
C LYS A 158 1.18 18.35 5.75
N ASN A 159 1.18 19.46 5.02
CA ASN A 159 0.64 19.50 3.67
C ASN A 159 1.75 19.11 2.69
N ASN A 160 1.55 18.01 1.99
CA ASN A 160 2.23 17.69 0.74
C ASN A 160 1.17 17.66 -0.38
N PRO A 161 1.47 18.15 -1.60
CA PRO A 161 0.43 18.35 -2.61
C PRO A 161 -0.02 17.07 -3.34
N ARG A 162 0.47 15.87 -2.97
CA ARG A 162 0.00 14.58 -3.51
C ARG A 162 -1.53 14.47 -3.53
N LEU A 163 -2.07 13.71 -4.48
CA LEU A 163 -3.52 13.52 -4.62
C LEU A 163 -4.10 12.49 -3.64
N ALA A 164 -3.37 11.40 -3.38
CA ALA A 164 -3.78 10.35 -2.46
C ALA A 164 -2.55 9.58 -1.93
N TYR A 165 -2.73 8.88 -0.82
CA TYR A 165 -1.76 7.97 -0.21
C TYR A 165 -2.32 6.55 -0.17
N ILE A 166 -1.55 5.60 -0.71
CA ILE A 166 -1.85 4.18 -0.68
C ILE A 166 -0.77 3.47 0.14
N GLY A 167 -1.08 3.13 1.38
CA GLY A 167 -0.13 2.44 2.26
C GLY A 167 -0.68 2.22 3.65
N GLN A 168 0.17 1.70 4.54
CA GLN A 168 -0.20 1.43 5.92
C GLN A 168 -0.07 2.69 6.77
N ASP A 169 -0.94 2.88 7.76
CA ASP A 169 -0.67 3.85 8.82
C ASP A 169 0.57 3.43 9.64
N LEU A 170 1.72 4.01 9.30
CA LEU A 170 3.03 3.62 9.81
C LEU A 170 3.19 3.90 11.31
N TYR A 171 2.62 5.01 11.81
CA TYR A 171 2.66 5.31 13.24
C TYR A 171 1.77 4.35 14.02
N LEU A 172 0.53 4.15 13.56
CA LEU A 172 -0.40 3.22 14.22
C LEU A 172 0.16 1.80 14.24
N SER A 173 0.80 1.35 13.16
CA SER A 173 1.42 0.02 13.12
C SER A 173 2.60 -0.12 14.05
N GLY A 174 3.43 0.92 14.16
CA GLY A 174 4.44 1.02 15.21
C GLY A 174 3.85 0.94 16.61
N TYR A 175 2.81 1.73 16.87
CA TYR A 175 2.15 1.79 18.17
C TYR A 175 1.58 0.42 18.58
N GLN A 176 0.89 -0.27 17.67
CA GLN A 176 0.39 -1.63 17.94
C GLN A 176 1.53 -2.65 18.10
N MET A 177 2.66 -2.49 17.41
CA MET A 177 3.86 -3.28 17.69
C MET A 177 4.32 -3.06 19.13
N GLY A 178 4.41 -1.81 19.58
CA GLY A 178 4.80 -1.47 20.95
C GLY A 178 3.84 -2.03 22.01
N GLU A 179 2.52 -1.98 21.78
CA GLU A 179 1.54 -2.63 22.67
C GLU A 179 1.78 -4.14 22.76
N ARG A 180 2.13 -4.77 21.63
CA ARG A 180 2.47 -6.19 21.61
C ARG A 180 3.78 -6.47 22.35
N ILE A 181 4.80 -5.64 22.21
CA ILE A 181 6.05 -5.74 22.98
C ILE A 181 5.74 -5.66 24.49
N VAL A 182 4.92 -4.70 24.91
CA VAL A 182 4.47 -4.53 26.30
C VAL A 182 3.73 -5.77 26.81
N SER A 183 2.99 -6.47 25.96
CA SER A 183 2.31 -7.73 26.36
C SER A 183 3.25 -8.91 26.54
N LEU A 184 4.43 -8.88 25.93
CA LEU A 184 5.42 -9.96 25.95
C LEU A 184 6.50 -9.73 27.03
N ILE A 185 6.84 -8.48 27.30
CA ILE A 185 7.99 -8.12 28.14
C ILE A 185 7.53 -7.27 29.33
N ASP A 186 7.96 -7.64 30.54
CA ASP A 186 7.64 -6.90 31.76
C ASP A 186 8.64 -5.81 32.09
N SER A 187 9.93 -6.09 31.93
CA SER A 187 11.03 -5.14 32.16
C SER A 187 12.32 -5.64 31.52
N GLY A 188 13.29 -4.75 31.35
CA GLY A 188 14.62 -5.06 30.81
C GLY A 188 14.89 -4.42 29.46
N MET A 189 16.06 -4.70 28.90
CA MET A 189 16.50 -4.09 27.65
C MET A 189 15.80 -4.70 26.43
N VAL A 190 15.43 -3.86 25.48
CA VAL A 190 14.89 -4.24 24.17
C VAL A 190 15.69 -3.52 23.08
N GLY A 191 16.20 -4.28 22.12
CA GLY A 191 16.77 -3.72 20.89
C GLY A 191 15.67 -3.38 19.89
N LEU A 192 15.66 -2.15 19.38
CA LEU A 192 14.73 -1.68 18.36
C LEU A 192 15.52 -1.24 17.11
N PHE A 193 15.46 -2.04 16.04
CA PHE A 193 16.29 -1.88 14.84
C PHE A 193 15.55 -1.13 13.73
N ILE A 194 16.26 -0.19 13.09
CA ILE A 194 15.73 0.67 12.02
C ILE A 194 16.77 0.85 10.92
N ALA A 195 16.41 0.54 9.68
CA ALA A 195 17.29 0.67 8.52
C ALA A 195 17.95 2.06 8.40
N THR A 196 17.13 3.09 8.14
CA THR A 196 17.57 4.48 7.95
C THR A 196 16.78 5.41 8.88
N PRO A 197 17.34 5.78 10.05
CA PRO A 197 16.70 6.70 10.99
C PRO A 197 16.28 8.02 10.34
N GLY A 198 15.13 8.54 10.74
CA GLY A 198 14.57 9.79 10.25
C GLY A 198 13.77 9.70 8.95
N GLN A 199 13.88 8.61 8.19
CA GLN A 199 13.08 8.46 6.97
C GLN A 199 11.62 8.09 7.27
N LEU A 200 10.71 8.75 6.56
CA LEU A 200 9.26 8.70 6.84
C LEU A 200 8.60 7.35 6.54
N ASN A 201 9.26 6.47 5.81
CA ASN A 201 8.79 5.10 5.55
C ASN A 201 8.89 4.19 6.78
N ILE A 202 9.74 4.50 7.76
CA ILE A 202 10.05 3.60 8.90
C ILE A 202 10.18 4.31 10.25
N GLN A 203 10.60 5.58 10.29
CA GLN A 203 10.69 6.33 11.54
C GLN A 203 9.35 6.40 12.30
N PRO A 204 8.19 6.63 11.64
CA PRO A 204 6.92 6.66 12.37
C PRO A 204 6.59 5.35 13.10
N ARG A 205 7.04 4.20 12.57
CA ARG A 205 6.88 2.90 13.23
C ARG A 205 7.69 2.82 14.52
N LEU A 206 8.93 3.31 14.47
CA LEU A 206 9.81 3.37 15.63
C LEU A 206 9.23 4.28 16.72
N ASP A 207 8.74 5.45 16.31
CA ASP A 207 8.13 6.44 17.19
C ASP A 207 6.88 5.88 17.87
N GLY A 208 5.97 5.27 17.09
CA GLY A 208 4.77 4.64 17.63
C GLY A 208 5.09 3.53 18.63
N ALA A 209 6.04 2.65 18.31
CA ALA A 209 6.44 1.57 19.21
C ALA A 209 7.01 2.10 20.52
N SER A 210 7.87 3.12 20.44
CA SER A 210 8.47 3.79 21.59
C SER A 210 7.42 4.48 22.45
N ASP A 211 6.45 5.14 21.85
CA ASP A 211 5.35 5.81 22.54
C ASP A 211 4.45 4.82 23.30
N ALA A 212 4.08 3.70 22.68
CA ALA A 212 3.28 2.67 23.33
C ALA A 212 4.01 2.04 24.53
N ILE A 213 5.31 1.77 24.39
CA ILE A 213 6.15 1.26 25.48
C ILE A 213 6.22 2.28 26.61
N LYS A 214 6.53 3.55 26.30
CA LYS A 214 6.61 4.63 27.29
C LYS A 214 5.28 4.82 28.02
N LYS A 215 4.16 4.81 27.29
CA LYS A 215 2.81 4.97 27.84
C LYS A 215 2.42 3.83 28.78
N SER A 216 2.95 2.63 28.59
CA SER A 216 2.69 1.48 29.47
C SER A 216 3.21 1.67 30.90
N GLY A 217 4.23 2.53 31.09
CA GLY A 217 4.92 2.68 32.38
C GLY A 217 5.79 1.49 32.80
N LYS A 218 5.90 0.44 31.96
CA LYS A 218 6.81 -0.69 32.21
C LYS A 218 8.27 -0.25 32.11
N LYS A 219 9.14 -0.89 32.89
CA LYS A 219 10.59 -0.63 32.92
C LYS A 219 11.32 -1.31 31.75
N ILE A 220 10.88 -1.02 30.54
CA ILE A 220 11.51 -1.50 29.30
C ILE A 220 12.47 -0.42 28.82
N ASP A 221 13.77 -0.76 28.75
CA ASP A 221 14.80 0.14 28.25
C ASP A 221 15.02 -0.11 26.76
N ILE A 222 14.73 0.88 25.92
CA ILE A 222 14.83 0.76 24.46
C ILE A 222 16.21 1.22 24.01
N GLN A 223 16.93 0.33 23.31
CA GLN A 223 18.16 0.66 22.59
C GLN A 223 17.90 0.65 21.10
N THR A 224 17.90 1.83 20.47
CA THR A 224 17.69 1.96 19.02
C THR A 224 18.99 1.79 18.26
N VAL A 225 18.96 1.01 17.17
CA VAL A 225 20.14 0.75 16.33
C VAL A 225 19.85 1.00 14.86
N ALA A 226 20.68 1.84 14.23
CA ALA A 226 20.64 2.08 12.79
C ALA A 226 21.30 0.92 12.02
N THR A 227 20.51 0.18 11.24
CA THR A 227 20.96 -1.09 10.63
C THR A 227 21.53 -0.93 9.21
N GLY A 228 21.21 0.15 8.48
CA GLY A 228 21.63 0.34 7.08
C GLY A 228 20.50 -0.01 6.11
N ALA A 229 20.74 0.13 4.80
CA ALA A 229 19.68 0.02 3.79
C ALA A 229 19.64 -1.34 3.07
N THR A 230 20.56 -2.25 3.42
CA THR A 230 20.68 -3.57 2.76
C THR A 230 20.63 -4.71 3.78
N VAL A 231 20.01 -5.82 3.37
CA VAL A 231 19.84 -7.02 4.21
C VAL A 231 21.14 -7.52 4.84
N ASN A 232 22.25 -7.43 4.10
CA ASN A 232 23.55 -7.88 4.60
C ASN A 232 24.10 -6.96 5.69
N GLU A 233 24.03 -5.64 5.48
CA GLU A 233 24.45 -4.66 6.49
C GLU A 233 23.61 -4.78 7.77
N GLU A 234 22.31 -4.94 7.58
CA GLU A 234 21.35 -5.05 8.68
C GLU A 234 21.64 -6.27 9.56
N LEU A 235 21.81 -7.46 8.96
CA LEU A 235 22.17 -8.68 9.69
C LEU A 235 23.48 -8.52 10.48
N SER A 236 24.52 -7.95 9.86
CA SER A 236 25.81 -7.75 10.51
C SER A 236 25.69 -6.87 11.77
N LYS A 237 24.96 -5.75 11.70
CA LYS A 237 24.79 -4.86 12.84
C LYS A 237 23.90 -5.45 13.94
N ILE A 238 22.86 -6.20 13.58
CA ILE A 238 22.00 -6.91 14.54
C ILE A 238 22.81 -7.96 15.31
N LYS A 239 23.69 -8.72 14.62
CA LYS A 239 24.62 -9.65 15.26
C LYS A 239 25.56 -8.94 16.24
N SER A 240 26.19 -7.85 15.80
CA SER A 240 27.08 -7.06 16.66
C SER A 240 26.37 -6.51 17.89
N PHE A 241 25.13 -6.02 17.75
CA PHE A 241 24.34 -5.55 18.88
C PHE A 241 24.09 -6.67 19.89
N TYR A 242 23.61 -7.84 19.45
CA TYR A 242 23.34 -8.96 20.35
C TYR A 242 24.61 -9.46 21.06
N LEU A 243 25.77 -9.48 20.38
CA LEU A 243 27.05 -9.86 21.01
C LEU A 243 27.42 -8.94 22.19
N GLY A 244 27.05 -7.66 22.14
CA GLY A 244 27.28 -6.71 23.22
C GLY A 244 26.19 -6.69 24.31
N HIS A 245 25.03 -7.30 24.07
CA HIS A 245 23.82 -7.16 24.90
C HIS A 245 23.10 -8.50 25.09
N GLN A 246 23.82 -9.53 25.55
CA GLN A 246 23.28 -10.89 25.65
C GLN A 246 22.22 -11.08 26.75
N ASP A 247 22.03 -10.08 27.61
CA ASP A 247 21.04 -10.06 28.70
C ASP A 247 19.69 -9.42 28.31
N LEU A 248 19.56 -8.93 27.06
CA LEU A 248 18.35 -8.34 26.52
C LEU A 248 17.13 -9.26 26.65
N LYS A 249 15.93 -8.67 26.64
CA LYS A 249 14.64 -9.35 26.75
C LYS A 249 13.86 -9.39 25.44
N GLY A 250 14.21 -8.52 24.49
CA GLY A 250 13.68 -8.65 23.15
C GLY A 250 14.46 -7.92 22.07
N MET A 251 14.21 -8.33 20.83
CA MET A 251 14.78 -7.77 19.62
C MET A 251 13.66 -7.55 18.61
N PHE A 252 13.40 -6.30 18.22
CA PHE A 252 12.33 -5.96 17.28
C PHE A 252 12.83 -5.00 16.21
N ALA A 253 12.29 -5.08 15.00
CA ALA A 253 12.69 -4.23 13.89
C ALA A 253 11.49 -3.56 13.22
N VAL A 254 11.70 -2.42 12.56
CA VAL A 254 10.64 -1.63 11.89
C VAL A 254 10.65 -1.73 10.36
N ASP A 255 11.53 -2.56 9.80
CA ASP A 255 11.72 -2.79 8.38
C ASP A 255 11.96 -4.27 8.05
N ALA A 256 11.75 -4.64 6.78
CA ALA A 256 11.77 -6.02 6.30
C ALA A 256 13.09 -6.76 6.57
N GLY A 257 14.21 -6.16 6.19
CA GLY A 257 15.50 -6.83 6.22
C GLY A 257 16.09 -6.91 7.62
N SER A 258 15.89 -5.87 8.44
CA SER A 258 16.22 -5.93 9.87
C SER A 258 15.35 -6.94 10.61
N THR A 259 14.07 -7.09 10.25
CA THR A 259 13.20 -8.15 10.82
C THR A 259 13.70 -9.55 10.47
N GLN A 260 14.14 -9.75 9.22
CA GLN A 260 14.81 -11.00 8.84
C GLN A 260 16.09 -11.23 9.66
N GLY A 261 16.91 -10.20 9.84
CA GLY A 261 18.15 -10.28 10.61
C GLY A 261 17.92 -10.62 12.08
N VAL A 262 16.90 -10.01 12.71
CA VAL A 262 16.44 -10.36 14.06
C VAL A 262 16.08 -11.84 14.12
N ALA A 263 15.24 -12.32 13.20
CA ALA A 263 14.82 -13.72 13.19
C ALA A 263 16.01 -14.69 13.06
N GLN A 264 17.00 -14.36 12.23
CA GLN A 264 18.21 -15.15 12.07
C GLN A 264 19.03 -15.20 13.37
N VAL A 265 19.24 -14.07 14.05
CA VAL A 265 19.96 -14.04 15.35
C VAL A 265 19.19 -14.79 16.43
N MET A 266 17.86 -14.66 16.49
CA MET A 266 17.00 -15.40 17.40
C MET A 266 17.18 -16.91 17.24
N LYS A 267 17.28 -17.40 16.00
CA LYS A 267 17.55 -18.81 15.68
C LYS A 267 18.97 -19.23 16.02
N GLU A 268 19.98 -18.52 15.51
CA GLU A 268 21.40 -18.85 15.68
C GLU A 268 21.79 -18.96 17.17
N SER A 269 21.19 -18.13 18.02
CA SER A 269 21.48 -18.09 19.46
C SER A 269 20.45 -18.80 20.34
N ASN A 270 19.47 -19.46 19.73
CA ASN A 270 18.34 -20.14 20.38
C ASN A 270 17.67 -19.26 21.46
N LEU A 271 17.41 -18.00 21.12
CA LEU A 271 16.94 -16.97 22.05
C LEU A 271 15.55 -17.23 22.66
N PRO A 272 14.58 -17.82 21.94
CA PRO A 272 13.30 -18.18 22.56
C PRO A 272 13.45 -19.13 23.75
N SER A 273 14.39 -20.08 23.71
CA SER A 273 14.63 -20.99 24.84
C SER A 273 15.24 -20.29 26.05
N LYS A 274 15.72 -19.05 25.88
CA LYS A 274 16.27 -18.19 26.93
C LYS A 274 15.25 -17.14 27.40
N GLY A 275 14.01 -17.19 26.91
CA GLY A 275 12.95 -16.24 27.26
C GLY A 275 13.10 -14.87 26.62
N VAL A 276 13.81 -14.78 25.50
CA VAL A 276 13.90 -13.56 24.69
C VAL A 276 12.82 -13.57 23.62
N HIS A 277 12.16 -12.42 23.43
CA HIS A 277 11.12 -12.23 22.42
C HIS A 277 11.64 -11.53 21.16
N GLY A 278 10.98 -11.73 20.03
CA GLY A 278 11.33 -10.99 18.82
C GLY A 278 10.22 -10.88 17.80
N GLY A 279 10.28 -9.83 16.99
CA GLY A 279 9.28 -9.56 15.96
C GLY A 279 9.63 -8.38 15.07
N GLY A 280 8.72 -8.00 14.18
CA GLY A 280 8.92 -6.82 13.34
C GLY A 280 7.90 -6.68 12.22
N PHE A 281 8.39 -6.34 11.03
CA PHE A 281 7.59 -6.03 9.85
C PHE A 281 7.94 -6.88 8.63
N ASP A 282 6.96 -6.99 7.74
CA ASP A 282 7.04 -7.56 6.41
C ASP A 282 7.23 -9.09 6.34
N LEU A 283 7.02 -9.62 5.14
CA LEU A 283 6.79 -11.04 4.89
C LEU A 283 7.91 -11.69 4.07
N LEU A 284 9.16 -11.28 4.29
CA LEU A 284 10.30 -11.91 3.61
C LEU A 284 10.29 -13.43 3.87
N PRO A 285 10.66 -14.27 2.89
CA PRO A 285 10.54 -15.72 3.01
C PRO A 285 11.20 -16.29 4.28
N THR A 286 12.40 -15.80 4.63
CA THR A 286 13.11 -16.19 5.85
C THR A 286 12.34 -15.81 7.11
N THR A 287 11.76 -14.61 7.17
CA THR A 287 10.95 -14.15 8.31
C THR A 287 9.76 -15.07 8.54
N ILE A 288 9.01 -15.38 7.49
CA ILE A 288 7.84 -16.26 7.55
C ILE A 288 8.24 -17.68 8.00
N GLN A 289 9.32 -18.22 7.44
CA GLN A 289 9.84 -19.52 7.83
C GLN A 289 10.21 -19.57 9.32
N LEU A 290 10.87 -18.52 9.83
CA LEU A 290 11.33 -18.48 11.22
C LEU A 290 10.21 -18.21 12.23
N ILE A 291 9.12 -17.53 11.83
CA ILE A 291 7.88 -17.50 12.63
C ILE A 291 7.28 -18.90 12.76
N HIS A 292 7.20 -19.65 11.65
CA HIS A 292 6.67 -21.01 11.66
C HIS A 292 7.49 -21.97 12.53
N GLU A 293 8.82 -21.88 12.43
CA GLU A 293 9.74 -22.64 13.29
C GLU A 293 9.65 -22.22 14.77
N GLY A 294 9.11 -21.03 15.07
CA GLY A 294 8.92 -20.52 16.43
C GLY A 294 10.10 -19.71 16.98
N PHE A 295 10.95 -19.18 16.10
CA PHE A 295 12.07 -18.30 16.47
C PHE A 295 11.69 -16.82 16.51
N LEU A 296 10.51 -16.46 16.00
CA LEU A 296 9.99 -15.10 16.00
C LEU A 296 8.51 -15.11 16.42
N ASP A 297 8.12 -14.21 17.31
CA ASP A 297 6.76 -14.15 17.87
C ASP A 297 5.73 -13.67 16.83
N PHE A 298 6.13 -12.67 16.02
CA PHE A 298 5.26 -12.09 15.00
C PHE A 298 6.04 -11.31 13.92
N THR A 299 5.35 -11.05 12.81
CA THR A 299 5.66 -9.93 11.90
C THR A 299 4.36 -9.18 11.55
N ILE A 300 4.45 -7.98 11.01
CA ILE A 300 3.33 -7.15 10.59
C ILE A 300 3.31 -7.04 9.07
N ASP A 301 2.21 -7.48 8.46
CA ASP A 301 1.94 -7.35 7.03
C ASP A 301 1.32 -5.98 6.71
N GLN A 302 1.87 -5.31 5.70
CA GLN A 302 1.39 -4.02 5.16
C GLN A 302 0.80 -4.15 3.73
N GLN A 303 0.56 -5.38 3.27
CA GLN A 303 -0.05 -5.74 1.98
C GLN A 303 0.60 -5.04 0.76
N PRO A 304 1.88 -5.31 0.46
CA PRO A 304 2.63 -4.61 -0.61
C PRO A 304 2.01 -4.72 -2.00
N TYR A 305 1.30 -5.82 -2.31
CA TYR A 305 0.65 -6.00 -3.62
C TYR A 305 -0.40 -4.91 -3.88
N VAL A 306 -1.26 -4.63 -2.89
CA VAL A 306 -2.32 -3.63 -3.06
C VAL A 306 -1.80 -2.21 -3.05
N GLN A 307 -0.61 -1.95 -2.47
CA GLN A 307 0.07 -0.66 -2.61
C GLN A 307 0.38 -0.36 -4.09
N GLY A 308 0.79 -1.36 -4.87
CA GLY A 308 1.00 -1.19 -6.30
C GLY A 308 -0.30 -1.19 -7.10
N PHE A 309 -1.16 -2.18 -6.85
CA PHE A 309 -2.40 -2.38 -7.60
C PHE A 309 -3.36 -1.19 -7.47
N TYR A 310 -3.69 -0.76 -6.24
CA TYR A 310 -4.65 0.32 -6.05
C TYR A 310 -4.12 1.68 -6.48
N THR A 311 -2.80 1.91 -6.40
CA THR A 311 -2.21 3.16 -6.92
C THR A 311 -2.43 3.29 -8.44
N VAL A 312 -2.30 2.18 -9.20
CA VAL A 312 -2.61 2.19 -10.65
C VAL A 312 -4.10 2.40 -10.90
N MET A 313 -4.97 1.78 -10.11
CA MET A 313 -6.42 1.95 -10.23
C MET A 313 -6.85 3.42 -9.98
N GLU A 314 -6.35 4.04 -8.91
CA GLU A 314 -6.57 5.46 -8.58
C GLU A 314 -6.08 6.37 -9.72
N ALA A 315 -4.87 6.11 -10.24
CA ALA A 315 -4.33 6.86 -11.38
C ALA A 315 -5.19 6.73 -12.63
N PHE A 316 -5.65 5.52 -12.96
CA PHE A 316 -6.50 5.27 -14.11
C PHE A 316 -7.85 5.99 -13.99
N VAL A 317 -8.54 5.87 -12.86
CA VAL A 317 -9.85 6.52 -12.66
C VAL A 317 -9.72 8.03 -12.72
N PHE A 318 -8.66 8.60 -12.15
CA PHE A 318 -8.38 10.03 -12.25
C PHE A 318 -8.18 10.46 -13.72
N LEU A 319 -7.34 9.74 -14.47
CA LEU A 319 -7.07 10.04 -15.88
C LEU A 319 -8.30 9.88 -16.78
N ALA A 320 -9.04 8.77 -16.62
CA ALA A 320 -10.22 8.45 -17.42
C ALA A 320 -11.38 9.42 -17.17
N SER A 321 -11.48 9.96 -15.96
CA SER A 321 -12.50 10.96 -15.61
C SER A 321 -12.08 12.40 -15.90
N GLY A 322 -10.85 12.64 -16.38
CA GLY A 322 -10.31 14.00 -16.52
C GLY A 322 -10.21 14.75 -15.20
N GLY A 323 -10.00 14.02 -14.09
CA GLY A 323 -9.91 14.57 -12.73
C GLY A 323 -11.25 14.82 -12.04
N LEU A 324 -12.39 14.46 -12.64
CA LEU A 324 -13.72 14.62 -12.01
C LEU A 324 -13.94 13.65 -10.85
N VAL A 325 -13.31 12.47 -10.90
CA VAL A 325 -13.30 11.53 -9.79
C VAL A 325 -11.99 11.73 -9.01
N GLY A 326 -12.12 12.32 -7.83
CA GLY A 326 -11.00 12.56 -6.93
C GLY A 326 -10.47 11.26 -6.31
N PRO A 327 -9.14 11.10 -6.18
CA PRO A 327 -8.56 9.93 -5.55
C PRO A 327 -8.80 9.88 -4.04
N ALA A 328 -8.70 8.70 -3.44
CA ALA A 328 -8.85 8.50 -1.99
C ALA A 328 -7.58 7.94 -1.33
N ASP A 329 -7.34 8.32 -0.07
CA ASP A 329 -6.34 7.66 0.76
C ASP A 329 -6.81 6.23 1.09
N ILE A 330 -5.96 5.24 0.84
CA ILE A 330 -6.24 3.81 1.04
C ILE A 330 -5.27 3.26 2.09
N ASN A 331 -5.82 2.90 3.26
CA ASN A 331 -5.06 2.17 4.27
C ASN A 331 -4.92 0.69 3.86
N THR A 332 -3.70 0.24 3.58
CA THR A 332 -3.40 -1.15 3.19
C THR A 332 -3.34 -2.10 4.39
N GLY A 333 -3.75 -1.63 5.56
CA GLY A 333 -4.03 -2.46 6.72
C GLY A 333 -2.79 -2.81 7.54
N LEU A 334 -3.08 -3.52 8.63
CA LEU A 334 -2.12 -3.94 9.64
C LEU A 334 -2.55 -5.32 10.09
N LYS A 335 -1.78 -6.33 9.71
CA LYS A 335 -2.07 -7.72 10.08
C LYS A 335 -0.87 -8.36 10.73
N PHE A 336 -1.04 -8.74 11.99
CA PHE A 336 -0.05 -9.58 12.66
C PHE A 336 -0.07 -10.99 12.08
N VAL A 337 1.06 -11.41 11.51
CA VAL A 337 1.34 -12.79 11.15
C VAL A 337 2.11 -13.43 12.30
N THR A 338 1.63 -14.57 12.77
CA THR A 338 2.15 -15.27 13.96
C THR A 338 2.27 -16.75 13.63
N LYS A 339 2.85 -17.56 14.51
CA LYS A 339 2.89 -19.01 14.34
C LYS A 339 1.52 -19.65 14.06
N LYS A 340 0.43 -19.05 14.57
CA LYS A 340 -0.95 -19.53 14.33
C LYS A 340 -1.50 -19.18 12.95
N THR A 341 -0.94 -18.19 12.26
CA THR A 341 -1.49 -17.62 11.02
C THR A 341 -0.50 -17.62 9.85
N VAL A 342 0.73 -18.11 10.06
CA VAL A 342 1.82 -18.09 9.09
C VAL A 342 1.73 -19.21 8.05
N GLU A 343 1.06 -20.32 8.37
CA GLU A 343 1.01 -21.51 7.52
C GLU A 343 0.50 -21.26 6.08
N PRO A 344 -0.57 -20.46 5.85
CA PRO A 344 -1.01 -20.16 4.50
C PRO A 344 0.06 -19.45 3.66
N TYR A 345 0.87 -18.58 4.29
CA TYR A 345 1.95 -17.90 3.60
C TYR A 345 3.05 -18.87 3.17
N LEU A 346 3.29 -19.97 3.88
CA LEU A 346 4.30 -20.97 3.52
C LEU A 346 3.84 -21.94 2.44
N ASN A 347 2.59 -22.41 2.56
CA ASN A 347 2.05 -23.47 1.72
C ASN A 347 1.53 -22.94 0.37
N THR A 348 1.44 -21.62 0.22
CA THR A 348 1.01 -20.99 -1.02
C THR A 348 2.17 -20.22 -1.64
N SER A 349 2.53 -20.60 -2.87
CA SER A 349 3.44 -19.79 -3.69
C SER A 349 2.57 -18.86 -4.50
N THR A 350 2.46 -17.61 -4.08
CA THR A 350 1.54 -16.65 -4.71
C THR A 350 2.30 -15.48 -5.31
N ARG A 351 1.72 -14.92 -6.36
CA ARG A 351 2.15 -13.64 -6.90
C ARG A 351 1.83 -12.49 -5.94
N TYR A 352 0.73 -12.58 -5.21
CA TYR A 352 0.31 -11.60 -4.20
C TYR A 352 1.33 -11.41 -3.06
N GLU A 353 2.13 -12.44 -2.78
CA GLU A 353 3.22 -12.41 -1.79
C GLU A 353 4.61 -12.41 -2.45
N GLY A 354 4.69 -12.24 -3.77
CA GLY A 354 5.97 -12.11 -4.49
C GLY A 354 6.75 -13.40 -4.73
N LYS A 355 6.21 -14.57 -4.37
CA LYS A 355 6.91 -15.87 -4.43
C LYS A 355 6.94 -16.51 -5.81
N THR A 356 6.04 -16.12 -6.70
CA THR A 356 5.97 -16.61 -8.08
C THR A 356 5.43 -15.55 -9.01
N THR A 357 5.82 -15.62 -10.28
CA THR A 357 5.28 -14.75 -11.33
C THR A 357 3.92 -15.23 -11.85
N LYS A 358 3.56 -16.50 -11.61
CA LYS A 358 2.35 -17.12 -12.18
C LYS A 358 1.08 -16.63 -11.46
N PRO A 359 0.08 -16.10 -12.20
CA PRO A 359 -1.22 -15.79 -11.63
C PRO A 359 -1.93 -17.10 -11.25
N GLN A 360 -2.51 -17.15 -10.06
CA GLN A 360 -3.28 -18.30 -9.59
C GLN A 360 -4.30 -17.85 -8.55
N ILE A 361 -5.47 -18.49 -8.57
CA ILE A 361 -6.45 -18.35 -7.50
C ILE A 361 -5.95 -19.16 -6.31
N VAL A 362 -5.82 -18.50 -5.16
CA VAL A 362 -5.43 -19.15 -3.91
C VAL A 362 -6.71 -19.51 -3.16
N PRO A 363 -6.96 -20.80 -2.87
CA PRO A 363 -8.14 -21.19 -2.11
C PRO A 363 -8.07 -20.61 -0.69
N MET A 364 -9.23 -20.29 -0.12
CA MET A 364 -9.30 -19.84 1.27
C MET A 364 -8.73 -20.90 2.20
N SER A 365 -7.78 -20.52 3.07
CA SER A 365 -7.09 -21.44 3.98
C SER A 365 -7.92 -21.82 5.22
N GLY A 366 -9.17 -21.35 5.32
CA GLY A 366 -10.06 -21.60 6.45
C GLY A 366 -11.20 -20.59 6.52
N ALA A 367 -11.92 -20.59 7.66
CA ALA A 367 -13.00 -19.64 7.90
C ALA A 367 -12.48 -18.20 7.96
N ILE A 368 -13.22 -17.28 7.33
CA ILE A 368 -12.99 -15.85 7.44
C ILE A 368 -13.39 -15.41 8.85
N ARG A 369 -12.44 -14.86 9.61
CA ARG A 369 -12.69 -14.29 10.94
C ARG A 369 -12.51 -12.78 10.84
N SER A 370 -13.55 -12.04 11.22
CA SER A 370 -13.59 -10.57 11.24
C SER A 370 -12.81 -9.99 12.41
#